data_AF-A0A9Q1CKI0-F1
#
_entry.id   AF-A0A9Q1CKI0-F1
#
_cell.length_a   1.000
_cell.length_b   1.000
_cell.length_c   1.000
_cell.angle_alpha   90.00
_cell.angle_beta   90.00
_cell.angle_gamma   90.00
#
_symmetry.space_group_name_H-M   'P 1'
#
loop_
_entity.id
_entity.type
_entity.pdbx_description
1 polymer ?
#
loop_
_entity_poly.entity_id
_entity_poly.type
_entity_poly.pdbx_seq_one_letter_code
_entity_poly.pdbx_strand_id
1 'polypeptide(L)'
;MGWLRFVFIVALCSNASAKSFDAGTSEPIFETEYGIMVGMTVNDSDVFLGVPFVKPPVGELRFKDLVKLEKFTEEQKTKTNRPNCMQSDREGSPTVRNSLPVKCEQNLKIV
;
A
#
# COMPACT_ATOMS: atom_id res chain seq x y z
N MET A 1 -43.03 -16.73 -46.57
CA MET A 1 -41.86 -17.45 -46.02
C MET A 1 -40.75 -16.47 -45.61
N GLY A 2 -41.07 -15.43 -44.82
CA GLY A 2 -40.14 -14.32 -44.52
C GLY A 2 -39.87 -14.06 -43.04
N TRP A 3 -40.69 -14.62 -42.13
CA TRP A 3 -40.58 -14.33 -40.70
C TRP A 3 -39.57 -15.24 -39.97
N LEU A 4 -39.34 -16.47 -40.46
CA LEU A 4 -38.35 -17.38 -39.87
C LEU A 4 -36.92 -16.84 -39.94
N ARG A 5 -36.59 -15.98 -40.91
CA ARG A 5 -35.25 -15.38 -41.02
C ARG A 5 -34.98 -14.29 -39.98
N PHE A 6 -36.02 -13.64 -39.46
CA PHE A 6 -35.87 -12.59 -38.45
C PHE A 6 -35.63 -13.16 -37.05
N VAL A 7 -36.23 -14.31 -36.72
CA VAL A 7 -36.06 -14.97 -35.42
C VAL A 7 -34.64 -15.52 -35.25
N PHE A 8 -34.03 -16.03 -36.32
CA PHE A 8 -32.66 -16.55 -36.30
C PHE A 8 -31.60 -15.47 -36.08
N ILE A 9 -31.81 -14.23 -36.54
CA ILE A 9 -30.84 -13.13 -36.37
C ILE A 9 -30.82 -12.61 -34.92
N VAL A 10 -31.97 -12.60 -34.23
CA VAL A 10 -32.04 -12.18 -32.82
C VAL A 10 -31.39 -13.22 -31.90
N ALA A 11 -31.55 -14.51 -32.19
CA ALA A 11 -30.97 -15.60 -31.39
C ALA A 11 -29.42 -15.66 -31.46
N LEU A 12 -28.82 -15.18 -32.56
CA LEU A 12 -27.35 -15.11 -32.71
C LEU A 12 -26.72 -13.92 -31.96
N CYS A 13 -27.48 -12.89 -31.60
CA CYS A 13 -26.97 -11.72 -30.87
C CYS A 13 -27.03 -11.87 -29.33
N SER A 14 -27.76 -12.87 -28.81
CA SER A 14 -27.91 -13.05 -27.35
C SER A 14 -26.66 -13.59 -26.63
N ASN A 15 -25.64 -14.05 -27.38
CA ASN A 15 -24.41 -14.60 -26.80
C ASN A 15 -23.19 -13.67 -26.95
N ALA A 16 -23.41 -12.37 -27.17
CA ALA A 16 -22.33 -11.39 -27.02
C ALA A 16 -22.06 -11.17 -25.52
N SER A 17 -21.15 -11.97 -24.96
CA SER A 17 -20.57 -11.70 -23.64
C SER A 17 -19.78 -10.39 -23.73
N ALA A 18 -20.36 -9.31 -23.21
CA ALA A 18 -19.64 -8.07 -22.99
C ALA A 18 -18.53 -8.36 -21.97
N LYS A 19 -17.27 -8.41 -22.43
CA LYS A 19 -16.15 -8.33 -21.50
C LYS A 19 -16.17 -6.94 -20.91
N SER A 20 -16.41 -6.84 -19.61
CA SER A 20 -16.17 -5.63 -18.84
C SER A 20 -14.71 -5.23 -19.09
N PHE A 21 -14.50 -4.09 -19.75
CA PHE A 21 -13.22 -3.41 -19.69
C PHE A 21 -13.14 -2.85 -18.28
N ASP A 22 -12.63 -3.65 -17.36
CA ASP A 22 -12.10 -3.10 -16.13
C ASP A 22 -10.99 -2.17 -16.59
N ALA A 23 -11.21 -0.87 -16.41
CA ALA A 23 -10.14 0.12 -16.47
C ALA A 23 -9.24 -0.15 -15.25
N GLY A 24 -8.62 -1.33 -15.23
CA GLY A 24 -7.72 -1.77 -14.20
C GLY A 24 -6.48 -0.92 -14.36
N THR A 25 -6.37 0.09 -13.51
CA THR A 25 -5.07 0.59 -13.08
C THR A 25 -4.32 -0.61 -12.53
N SER A 26 -3.55 -1.30 -13.37
CA SER A 26 -2.68 -2.39 -12.94
C SER A 26 -1.78 -1.82 -11.86
N GLU A 27 -1.84 -2.37 -10.65
CA GLU A 27 -1.03 -1.87 -9.54
C GLU A 27 0.45 -1.98 -9.91
N PRO A 28 1.26 -0.93 -9.75
CA PRO A 28 2.66 -1.00 -10.11
C PRO A 28 3.39 -1.94 -9.15
N ILE A 29 4.08 -2.92 -9.71
CA ILE A 29 4.83 -3.95 -8.98
C ILE A 29 6.32 -3.70 -9.19
N PHE A 30 7.09 -3.75 -8.11
CA PHE A 30 8.55 -3.57 -8.12
C PHE A 30 9.23 -4.69 -7.33
N GLU A 31 10.12 -5.45 -7.96
CA GLU A 31 10.86 -6.54 -7.32
C GLU A 31 12.20 -6.05 -6.78
N THR A 32 12.48 -6.33 -5.51
CA THR A 32 13.72 -5.97 -4.81
C THR A 32 14.48 -7.22 -4.39
N GLU A 33 15.75 -7.06 -3.96
CA GLU A 33 16.53 -8.17 -3.37
C GLU A 33 15.86 -8.80 -2.12
N TYR A 34 14.97 -8.06 -1.46
CA TYR A 34 14.23 -8.50 -0.27
C TYR A 34 12.85 -9.07 -0.61
N GLY A 35 12.31 -8.88 -1.82
CA GLY A 35 10.97 -9.36 -2.19
C GLY A 35 10.18 -8.34 -3.02
N ILE A 36 8.90 -8.65 -3.23
CA ILE A 36 8.00 -7.91 -4.11
C ILE A 36 7.34 -6.74 -3.35
N MET A 37 7.33 -5.56 -3.99
CA MET A 37 6.68 -4.34 -3.51
C MET A 37 5.50 -3.98 -4.41
N VAL A 38 4.35 -3.69 -3.81
CA VAL A 38 3.12 -3.33 -4.53
C VAL A 38 2.77 -1.86 -4.23
N GLY A 39 2.91 -1.00 -5.23
CA GLY A 39 2.68 0.44 -5.15
C GLY A 39 1.29 0.86 -5.60
N MET A 40 1.15 2.14 -5.92
CA MET A 40 -0.05 2.72 -6.53
C MET A 40 0.36 3.76 -7.58
N THR A 41 -0.44 3.93 -8.62
CA THR A 41 -0.22 5.00 -9.60
C THR A 41 -0.98 6.26 -9.17
N VAL A 42 -0.29 7.41 -9.12
CA VAL A 42 -0.84 8.72 -8.79
C VAL A 42 -0.37 9.71 -9.84
N ASN A 43 -1.30 10.39 -10.53
CA ASN A 43 -0.99 11.38 -11.57
C ASN A 43 0.04 10.86 -12.60
N ASP A 44 -0.21 9.69 -13.18
CA ASP A 44 0.66 9.01 -14.16
C ASP A 44 2.07 8.66 -13.63
N SER A 45 2.27 8.69 -12.31
CA SER A 45 3.52 8.31 -11.65
C SER A 45 3.31 7.10 -10.75
N ASP A 46 4.24 6.15 -10.78
CA ASP A 46 4.22 5.02 -9.86
C ASP A 46 4.82 5.42 -8.50
N VAL A 47 4.06 5.20 -7.44
CA VAL A 47 4.36 5.65 -6.09
C VAL A 47 4.42 4.45 -5.15
N PHE A 48 5.54 4.36 -4.42
CA PHE A 48 5.80 3.34 -3.40
C PHE A 48 6.09 4.04 -2.07
N LEU A 49 5.16 3.95 -1.12
CA LEU A 49 5.27 4.57 0.20
C LEU A 49 5.54 3.53 1.28
N GLY A 50 6.31 3.92 2.30
CA GLY A 50 6.57 3.05 3.45
C GLY A 50 7.39 1.78 3.12
N VAL A 51 8.26 1.84 2.12
CA VAL A 51 9.15 0.74 1.74
C VAL A 51 10.14 0.45 2.89
N PRO A 52 10.19 -0.79 3.43
CA PRO A 52 11.15 -1.14 4.46
C PRO A 52 12.57 -1.26 3.89
N PHE A 53 13.56 -0.71 4.60
CA PHE A 53 14.98 -0.77 4.20
C PHE A 53 15.89 -1.46 5.23
N VAL A 54 15.53 -1.47 6.51
CA VAL A 54 16.28 -2.09 7.62
C VAL A 54 15.31 -2.66 8.66
N LYS A 55 15.82 -3.52 9.56
CA LYS A 55 15.04 -3.97 10.72
C LYS A 55 14.69 -2.77 11.63
N PRO A 56 13.47 -2.71 12.20
CA PRO A 56 13.08 -1.62 13.10
C PRO A 56 14.04 -1.49 14.30
N PRO A 57 14.55 -0.28 14.63
CA PRO A 57 15.56 -0.07 15.67
C PRO A 57 14.93 -0.01 17.08
N VAL A 58 14.20 -1.07 17.44
CA VAL A 58 13.47 -1.20 18.72
C VAL A 58 14.07 -2.32 19.58
N GLY A 59 13.77 -2.30 20.88
CA GLY A 59 14.28 -3.30 21.84
C GLY A 59 15.81 -3.35 21.87
N GLU A 60 16.37 -4.55 21.69
CA GLU A 60 17.83 -4.78 21.67
C GLU A 60 18.57 -4.11 20.52
N LEU A 61 17.87 -3.66 19.47
CA LEU A 61 18.46 -2.92 18.35
C LEU A 61 18.51 -1.41 18.58
N ARG A 62 17.91 -0.93 19.68
CA ARG A 62 17.95 0.49 20.02
C ARG A 62 19.40 0.90 20.33
N PHE A 63 19.83 2.02 19.77
CA PHE A 63 21.19 2.55 19.93
C PHE A 63 22.30 1.61 19.41
N LYS A 64 21.97 0.71 18.48
CA LYS A 64 22.93 -0.13 17.75
C LYS A 64 22.94 0.23 16.28
N ASP A 65 23.95 -0.28 15.57
CA ASP A 65 24.05 -0.16 14.12
C ASP A 65 22.85 -0.81 13.41
N LEU A 66 22.56 -0.30 12.20
CA LEU A 66 21.45 -0.77 11.39
C LEU A 66 21.68 -2.23 10.98
N VAL A 67 20.63 -3.05 11.13
CA VAL A 67 20.64 -4.46 10.74
C VAL A 67 19.87 -4.64 9.43
N LYS A 68 20.46 -5.34 8.47
CA LYS A 68 19.85 -5.67 7.18
C LYS A 68 18.55 -6.47 7.35
N LEU A 69 17.65 -6.31 6.39
CA LEU A 69 16.39 -7.05 6.33
C LEU A 69 16.61 -8.51 5.93
N GLU A 70 15.67 -9.34 6.36
CA GLU A 70 15.48 -10.67 5.81
C GLU A 70 14.56 -10.58 4.58
N LYS A 71 14.62 -11.58 3.69
CA LYS A 71 13.71 -11.64 2.55
C LYS A 71 12.27 -11.81 3.04
N PHE A 72 11.36 -11.06 2.44
CA PHE A 72 9.93 -11.15 2.66
C PHE A 72 9.40 -12.41 1.98
N THR A 73 8.65 -13.21 2.74
CA THR A 73 7.89 -14.34 2.20
C THR A 73 6.66 -13.87 1.43
N GLU A 74 6.11 -12.73 1.81
CA GLU A 74 4.88 -12.16 1.26
C GLU A 74 5.15 -10.80 0.59
N GLU A 75 4.32 -10.48 -0.40
CA GLU A 75 4.34 -9.19 -1.07
C GLU A 75 4.07 -8.04 -0.10
N GLN A 76 4.89 -6.99 -0.17
CA GLN A 76 4.78 -5.84 0.72
C GLN A 76 3.90 -4.76 0.09
N LYS A 77 2.82 -4.41 0.79
CA LYS A 77 1.94 -3.30 0.37
C LYS A 77 2.59 -1.97 0.72
N THR A 78 2.99 -1.22 -0.31
CA THR A 78 3.70 0.06 -0.21
C THR A 78 2.86 1.22 -0.70
N LYS A 79 1.64 1.35 -0.16
CA LYS A 79 0.66 2.40 -0.55
C LYS A 79 0.46 3.48 0.50
N THR A 80 0.99 3.28 1.71
CA THR A 80 0.81 4.19 2.86
C THR A 80 2.13 4.49 3.54
N ASN A 81 2.22 5.68 4.14
CA ASN A 81 3.37 6.03 4.97
C ASN A 81 3.37 5.20 6.25
N ARG A 82 4.57 4.73 6.65
CA ARG A 82 4.79 4.14 7.97
C ARG A 82 4.90 5.26 9.02
N PRO A 83 4.78 4.93 10.33
CA PRO A 83 4.99 5.91 11.39
C PRO A 83 6.35 6.59 11.26
N ASN A 84 6.37 7.91 11.48
CA ASN A 84 7.60 8.68 11.55
C ASN A 84 8.43 8.25 12.77
N CYS A 85 9.72 8.57 12.76
CA CYS A 85 10.57 8.40 13.94
C CYS A 85 10.02 9.20 15.13
N MET A 86 10.35 8.75 16.34
CA MET A 86 10.04 9.49 17.56
C MET A 86 10.72 10.86 17.53
N GLN A 87 9.92 11.91 17.57
CA GLN A 87 10.39 13.29 17.65
C GLN A 87 9.91 13.88 18.97
N SER A 88 10.76 14.66 19.63
CA SER A 88 10.30 15.52 20.72
C SER A 88 9.38 16.57 20.14
N ASP A 89 8.25 16.84 20.82
CA ASP A 89 7.41 17.97 20.47
C ASP A 89 8.27 19.24 20.46
N ARG A 90 8.22 19.99 19.36
CA ARG A 90 8.66 21.38 19.40
C ARG A 90 7.57 22.16 20.13
N GLU A 91 7.96 22.93 21.13
CA GLU A 91 7.07 23.88 21.78
C GLU A 91 6.44 24.78 20.69
N GLY A 92 5.14 24.62 20.44
CA GLY A 92 4.42 25.27 19.34
C GLY A 92 3.95 24.39 18.17
N SER A 93 4.14 23.05 18.20
CA SER A 93 3.61 22.17 17.15
C SER A 93 2.07 22.21 17.10
N PRO A 94 1.45 22.40 15.91
CA PRO A 94 -0.01 22.42 15.75
C PRO A 94 -0.71 21.12 16.19
N THR A 95 0.04 20.01 16.27
CA THR A 95 -0.45 18.69 16.66
C THR A 95 -0.88 18.58 18.13
N VAL A 96 -0.53 19.56 18.98
CA VAL A 96 -0.80 19.50 20.42
C VAL A 96 -2.16 20.09 20.80
N ARG A 97 -2.76 20.96 19.98
CA ARG A 97 -3.91 21.77 20.46
C ARG A 97 -5.28 21.10 20.36
N ASN A 98 -5.55 20.23 19.38
CA ASN A 98 -6.92 19.73 19.15
C ASN A 98 -7.06 18.26 18.72
N SER A 99 -5.99 17.48 18.67
CA SER A 99 -6.10 16.02 18.55
C SER A 99 -6.01 15.43 19.94
N LEU A 100 -6.99 14.58 20.28
CA LEU A 100 -6.92 13.58 21.36
C LEU A 100 -5.47 13.15 21.57
N PRO A 101 -5.00 13.07 22.82
CA PRO A 101 -3.59 12.79 23.08
C PRO A 101 -3.25 11.53 22.30
N VAL A 102 -2.41 11.66 21.28
CA VAL A 102 -1.62 10.53 20.85
C VAL A 102 -0.72 10.30 22.04
N LYS A 103 -1.24 9.53 22.99
CA LYS A 103 -0.45 8.96 24.04
C LYS A 103 0.48 8.03 23.27
N CYS A 104 1.65 8.57 22.90
CA CYS A 104 2.84 7.76 23.03
C CYS A 104 2.69 7.16 24.41
N GLU A 105 2.32 5.89 24.50
CA GLU A 105 2.27 5.19 25.77
C GLU A 105 3.70 5.21 26.30
N GLN A 106 4.02 6.27 27.04
CA GLN A 106 5.27 6.47 27.77
C GLN A 106 5.33 5.57 29.01
N ASN A 107 4.62 4.44 28.99
CA ASN A 107 4.74 3.38 29.99
C ASN A 107 5.90 2.42 29.68
N LEU A 108 6.84 2.80 28.81
CA LEU A 108 8.14 2.16 28.83
C LEU A 108 9.03 2.92 29.81
N LYS A 109 9.09 2.41 31.05
CA LYS A 109 10.21 2.66 31.96
C LYS A 109 11.48 2.36 31.18
N ILE A 110 12.13 3.41 30.68
CA ILE A 110 13.54 3.33 30.34
C ILE A 110 14.23 3.25 31.70
N VAL A 111 14.90 2.11 31.90
CA VAL A 111 15.63 1.65 33.10
C VAL A 111 16.07 2.76 34.04
#